data_AF-A0A7S2H2T3-F1
#
_entry.id   AF-A0A7S2H2T3-F1
#
_cell.length_a   1.000
_cell.length_b   1.000
_cell.length_c   1.000
_cell.angle_alpha   90.00
_cell.angle_beta   90.00
_cell.angle_gamma   90.00
#
_symmetry.space_group_name_H-M   'P 1'
#
loop_
_entity.id
_entity.type
_entity.pdbx_description
1 polymer ?
#
loop_
_entity_poly.entity_id
_entity_poly.type
_entity_poly.pdbx_seq_one_letter_code
_entity_poly.pdbx_strand_id
1 'polypeptide(L)'
;TQTPTFSIGQPIFGDKAMQIDEWRIKEIDTGHLSISHKSGDVARIFRSDGTIHGNVAGFNGWKTGLGAPSCAYLSEKYLQIGLWRIGTVDSAENHLSVTHKSGLTAMIYRSDGTLHNGPRSDFNAWSLPDGPVLQGSADNCYAESMLQIGSNWRFAQVGDANHFSLSSDGQPAYTAQIFRSDGTLHPGPRTDFNAWTQTPTFSIGQPIFGDKA
;
A
#
# COMPACT_ATOMS: atom_id res chain seq x y z
N THR A 1 18.94 -10.05 32.96
CA THR A 1 18.62 -10.21 31.53
C THR A 1 17.18 -10.64 31.43
N GLN A 2 16.34 -9.90 30.70
CA GLN A 2 14.99 -10.37 30.40
C GLN A 2 15.09 -11.40 29.27
N THR A 3 14.55 -12.59 29.49
CA THR A 3 14.44 -13.62 28.44
C THR A 3 13.32 -13.19 27.50
N PRO A 4 13.55 -13.15 26.16
CA PRO A 4 12.48 -12.94 25.21
C PRO A 4 11.38 -13.99 25.44
N THR A 5 10.15 -13.52 25.60
CA THR A 5 8.99 -14.39 25.55
C THR A 5 8.63 -14.59 24.08
N PHE A 6 8.42 -15.85 23.70
CA PHE A 6 7.92 -16.16 22.37
C PHE A 6 6.40 -16.05 22.39
N SER A 7 5.82 -15.45 21.34
CA SER A 7 4.38 -15.56 21.15
C SER A 7 4.00 -17.03 21.01
N ILE A 8 2.85 -17.40 21.58
CA ILE A 8 2.26 -18.73 21.41
C ILE A 8 1.69 -18.86 19.98
N GLY A 9 1.46 -17.75 19.29
CA GLY A 9 0.95 -17.68 17.91
C GLY A 9 1.93 -17.06 16.92
N GLN A 10 1.69 -17.29 15.64
CA GLN A 10 2.38 -16.56 14.57
C GLN A 10 1.81 -15.14 14.46
N PRO A 11 2.56 -14.17 13.91
CA PRO A 11 1.98 -12.90 13.47
C PRO A 11 0.77 -13.14 12.57
N ILE A 12 -0.30 -12.39 12.76
CA ILE A 12 -1.53 -12.49 11.96
C ILE A 12 -1.75 -11.21 11.18
N PHE A 13 -2.24 -11.35 9.95
CA PHE A 13 -2.52 -10.26 9.04
C PHE A 13 -4.04 -10.06 8.93
N GLY A 14 -4.45 -8.80 8.80
CA GLY A 14 -5.84 -8.39 8.68
C GLY A 14 -6.01 -7.35 7.57
N ASP A 15 -7.10 -6.60 7.64
CA ASP A 15 -7.37 -5.50 6.72
C ASP A 15 -6.49 -4.31 7.09
N LYS A 16 -5.46 -4.09 6.27
CA LYS A 16 -4.41 -3.09 6.42
C LYS A 16 -3.84 -3.07 7.83
N ALA A 17 -3.61 -4.26 8.38
CA ALA A 17 -3.12 -4.44 9.73
C ALA A 17 -2.30 -5.71 9.87
N MET A 18 -1.34 -5.67 10.79
CA MET A 18 -0.62 -6.84 11.30
C MET A 18 -0.70 -6.81 12.83
N GLN A 19 -0.91 -7.97 13.43
CA GLN A 19 -1.03 -8.13 14.87
C GLN A 19 -0.08 -9.22 15.37
N ILE A 20 0.61 -8.93 16.47
CA ILE A 20 1.41 -9.88 17.24
C ILE A 20 0.95 -9.75 18.69
N ASP A 21 0.42 -10.84 19.24
CA ASP A 21 -0.18 -10.85 20.57
C ASP A 21 -1.16 -9.68 20.78
N GLU A 22 -0.86 -8.80 21.73
CA GLU A 22 -1.67 -7.64 22.13
C GLU A 22 -1.26 -6.34 21.42
N TRP A 23 -0.37 -6.41 20.44
CA TRP A 23 0.11 -5.27 19.66
C TRP A 23 -0.40 -5.32 18.22
N ARG A 24 -0.76 -4.15 17.69
CA ARG A 24 -1.23 -4.00 16.31
C ARG A 24 -0.55 -2.83 15.62
N ILE A 25 -0.02 -3.12 14.43
CA ILE A 25 0.38 -2.11 13.45
C ILE A 25 -0.76 -2.00 12.43
N LYS A 26 -1.36 -0.82 12.27
CA LYS A 26 -2.53 -0.63 11.40
C LYS A 26 -2.54 0.72 10.71
N GLU A 27 -2.86 0.72 9.42
CA GLU A 27 -3.27 1.93 8.71
C GLU A 27 -4.66 2.34 9.22
N ILE A 28 -4.75 3.51 9.85
CA ILE A 28 -6.01 4.04 10.39
C ILE A 28 -6.81 4.72 9.28
N ASP A 29 -6.11 5.49 8.45
CA ASP A 29 -6.58 6.14 7.25
C ASP A 29 -5.37 6.34 6.32
N THR A 30 -5.59 6.88 5.12
CA THR A 30 -4.52 7.06 4.12
C THR A 30 -3.36 7.92 4.61
N GLY A 31 -3.55 8.74 5.63
CA GLY A 31 -2.54 9.62 6.20
C GLY A 31 -1.84 9.09 7.44
N HIS A 32 -2.30 7.98 8.06
CA HIS A 32 -1.85 7.59 9.40
C HIS A 32 -1.63 6.09 9.55
N LEU A 33 -0.41 5.72 9.95
CA LEU A 33 -0.07 4.39 10.46
C LEU A 33 0.09 4.44 11.98
N SER A 34 -0.50 3.50 12.69
CA SER A 34 -0.43 3.42 14.15
C SER A 34 0.27 2.15 14.62
N ILE A 35 0.99 2.26 15.74
CA ILE A 35 1.38 1.13 16.58
C ILE A 35 0.60 1.28 17.89
N SER A 36 -0.27 0.32 18.18
CA SER A 36 -1.24 0.40 19.28
C SER A 36 -1.34 -0.90 20.07
N HIS A 37 -1.68 -0.77 21.35
CA HIS A 37 -1.86 -1.89 22.27
C HIS A 37 -3.36 -2.17 22.49
N LYS A 38 -3.70 -3.41 22.81
CA LYS A 38 -5.09 -3.86 23.06
C LYS A 38 -5.79 -3.10 24.20
N SER A 39 -5.04 -2.51 25.13
CA SER A 39 -5.56 -1.61 26.17
C SER A 39 -6.20 -0.34 25.61
N GLY A 40 -5.87 0.01 24.36
CA GLY A 40 -6.36 1.17 23.65
C GLY A 40 -5.34 2.29 23.48
N ASP A 41 -4.15 2.12 24.06
CA ASP A 41 -3.07 3.10 23.99
C ASP A 41 -2.37 3.08 22.63
N VAL A 42 -1.96 4.26 22.16
CA VAL A 42 -1.28 4.44 20.87
C VAL A 42 0.16 4.83 21.11
N ALA A 43 1.07 3.86 21.00
CA ALA A 43 2.49 4.07 21.25
C ALA A 43 3.13 5.02 20.22
N ARG A 44 2.74 4.90 18.95
CA ARG A 44 3.28 5.71 17.85
C ARG A 44 2.27 5.91 16.74
N ILE A 45 2.31 7.11 16.15
CA ILE A 45 1.58 7.47 14.94
C ILE A 45 2.60 8.00 13.94
N PHE A 46 2.63 7.44 12.74
CA PHE A 46 3.39 7.95 11.62
C PHE A 46 2.42 8.65 10.67
N ARG A 47 2.81 9.79 10.11
CA ARG A 47 1.98 10.59 9.21
C ARG A 47 2.53 10.64 7.80
N SER A 48 1.66 10.65 6.79
CA SER A 48 2.03 10.66 5.37
C SER A 48 2.84 11.90 4.97
N ASP A 49 2.82 12.94 5.80
CA ASP A 49 3.67 14.14 5.70
C ASP A 49 5.09 13.93 6.27
N GLY A 50 5.43 12.72 6.72
CA GLY A 50 6.74 12.35 7.27
C GLY A 50 6.94 12.71 8.75
N THR A 51 5.95 13.30 9.41
CA THR A 51 6.05 13.59 10.85
C THR A 51 5.60 12.39 11.71
N ILE A 52 5.94 12.43 13.00
CA ILE A 52 5.54 11.41 13.98
C ILE A 52 4.81 12.05 15.17
N HIS A 53 3.80 11.37 15.67
CA HIS A 53 3.03 11.75 16.86
C HIS A 53 2.93 10.56 17.82
N GLY A 54 2.39 10.78 19.01
CA GLY A 54 2.17 9.71 19.98
C GLY A 54 0.91 9.95 20.81
N ASN A 55 0.38 8.86 21.35
CA ASN A 55 -0.67 8.81 22.35
C ASN A 55 -1.94 9.63 22.06
N VAL A 56 -2.45 9.54 20.83
CA VAL A 56 -3.76 10.09 20.47
C VAL A 56 -4.73 8.93 20.28
N ALA A 57 -5.65 8.75 21.24
CA ALA A 57 -6.63 7.66 21.25
C ALA A 57 -7.48 7.57 19.96
N GLY A 58 -7.62 8.67 19.22
CA GLY A 58 -8.18 8.74 17.87
C GLY A 58 -7.65 7.65 16.94
N PHE A 59 -6.33 7.43 16.95
CA PHE A 59 -5.58 6.57 16.03
C PHE A 59 -5.28 5.17 16.59
N ASN A 60 -6.16 4.67 17.45
CA ASN A 60 -6.02 3.33 18.00
C ASN A 60 -6.47 2.26 16.98
N GLY A 61 -5.54 1.39 16.58
CA GLY A 61 -5.77 0.30 15.64
C GLY A 61 -6.75 -0.77 16.14
N TRP A 62 -7.03 -0.83 17.44
CA TRP A 62 -7.98 -1.77 18.07
C TRP A 62 -9.45 -1.31 18.05
N LYS A 63 -9.73 -0.08 17.58
CA LYS A 63 -11.12 0.41 17.45
C LYS A 63 -11.96 -0.37 16.46
N THR A 64 -11.32 -1.04 15.52
CA THR A 64 -11.97 -1.90 14.54
C THR A 64 -11.49 -3.34 14.70
N GLY A 65 -12.30 -4.30 14.28
CA GLY A 65 -11.87 -5.69 14.15
C GLY A 65 -10.64 -5.79 13.25
N LEU A 66 -9.88 -6.89 13.39
CA LEU A 66 -8.69 -7.11 12.56
C LEU A 66 -9.05 -7.21 11.07
N GLY A 67 -10.23 -7.76 10.75
CA GLY A 67 -10.69 -7.96 9.37
C GLY A 67 -10.03 -9.16 8.70
N ALA A 68 -10.47 -9.49 7.48
CA ALA A 68 -9.80 -10.47 6.63
C ALA A 68 -8.47 -9.89 6.10
N PRO A 69 -7.43 -10.70 5.88
CA PRO A 69 -6.17 -10.24 5.29
C PRO A 69 -6.42 -9.48 3.98
N SER A 70 -6.02 -8.22 3.94
CA SER A 70 -6.20 -7.33 2.79
C SER A 70 -5.19 -6.20 2.90
N CYS A 71 -4.42 -5.97 1.86
CA CYS A 71 -3.28 -5.05 1.82
C CYS A 71 -2.43 -4.99 3.10
N ALA A 72 -2.04 -6.17 3.58
CA ALA A 72 -1.13 -6.31 4.69
C ALA A 72 -0.31 -7.57 4.41
N TYR A 73 0.96 -7.41 4.07
CA TYR A 73 1.80 -8.55 3.69
C TYR A 73 3.28 -8.32 3.95
N LEU A 74 3.99 -9.42 4.16
CA LEU A 74 5.43 -9.47 4.28
C LEU A 74 6.05 -9.90 2.96
N SER A 75 7.09 -9.20 2.53
CA SER A 75 8.04 -9.63 1.50
C SER A 75 9.43 -9.88 2.12
N GLU A 76 10.41 -10.26 1.30
CA GLU A 76 11.80 -10.40 1.76
C GLU A 76 12.42 -9.09 2.28
N LYS A 77 11.92 -7.93 1.83
CA LYS A 77 12.55 -6.62 2.11
C LYS A 77 11.69 -5.64 2.89
N TYR A 78 10.38 -5.87 2.95
CA TYR A 78 9.46 -4.96 3.63
C TYR A 78 8.19 -5.66 4.11
N LEU A 79 7.63 -5.13 5.18
CA LEU A 79 6.24 -5.28 5.58
C LEU A 79 5.43 -4.13 4.97
N GLN A 80 4.43 -4.45 4.16
CA GLN A 80 3.47 -3.46 3.65
C GLN A 80 2.17 -3.51 4.46
N ILE A 81 1.65 -2.34 4.80
CA ILE A 81 0.38 -2.13 5.51
C ILE A 81 -0.34 -0.95 4.82
N GLY A 82 -1.31 -1.23 3.96
CA GLY A 82 -1.95 -0.18 3.15
C GLY A 82 -0.94 0.55 2.26
N LEU A 83 -0.91 1.88 2.38
CA LEU A 83 0.01 2.80 1.71
C LEU A 83 1.35 2.98 2.44
N TRP A 84 1.60 2.17 3.47
CA TRP A 84 2.81 2.23 4.28
C TRP A 84 3.71 1.02 4.07
N ARG A 85 5.02 1.25 4.11
CA ARG A 85 6.04 0.19 4.15
C ARG A 85 6.96 0.37 5.36
N ILE A 86 7.28 -0.74 6.01
CA ILE A 86 8.38 -0.85 6.97
C ILE A 86 9.42 -1.77 6.32
N GLY A 87 10.56 -1.24 5.86
CA GLY A 87 11.48 -2.01 5.03
C GLY A 87 12.94 -1.62 5.14
N THR A 88 13.82 -2.53 4.74
CA THR A 88 15.29 -2.35 4.75
C THR A 88 15.75 -1.72 3.44
N VAL A 89 16.12 -0.44 3.45
CA VAL A 89 16.22 0.36 2.22
C VAL A 89 17.61 0.34 1.56
N ASP A 90 18.64 -0.11 2.27
CA ASP A 90 20.00 -0.21 1.74
C ASP A 90 20.48 -1.66 1.58
N SER A 91 21.47 -1.86 0.70
CA SER A 91 22.06 -3.18 0.44
C SER A 91 22.80 -3.76 1.62
N ALA A 92 23.24 -2.91 2.55
CA ALA A 92 23.89 -3.30 3.79
C ALA A 92 22.89 -3.55 4.95
N GLU A 93 21.58 -3.38 4.71
CA GLU A 93 20.49 -3.59 5.68
C GLU A 93 20.68 -2.82 7.01
N ASN A 94 21.33 -1.66 6.95
CA ASN A 94 21.58 -0.81 8.12
C ASN A 94 20.40 0.12 8.41
N HIS A 95 19.48 0.32 7.48
CA HIS A 95 18.37 1.27 7.62
C HIS A 95 17.02 0.58 7.45
N LEU A 96 16.32 0.36 8.57
CA LEU A 96 14.90 -0.02 8.56
C LEU A 96 14.05 1.25 8.62
N SER A 97 13.24 1.49 7.60
CA SER A 97 12.51 2.75 7.45
C SER A 97 11.00 2.55 7.45
N VAL A 98 10.27 3.45 8.08
CA VAL A 98 8.79 3.52 8.06
C VAL A 98 8.39 4.64 7.10
N THR A 99 7.82 4.28 5.95
CA THR A 99 7.65 5.20 4.83
C THR A 99 6.27 5.12 4.23
N HIS A 100 5.81 6.22 3.65
CA HIS A 100 4.51 6.33 3.01
C HIS A 100 4.64 6.44 1.49
N LYS A 101 3.63 5.96 0.76
CA LYS A 101 3.59 5.94 -0.71
C LYS A 101 3.69 7.34 -1.34
N SER A 102 3.38 8.39 -0.59
CA SER A 102 3.55 9.80 -1.00
C SER A 102 5.01 10.22 -1.22
N GLY A 103 5.99 9.38 -0.85
CA GLY A 103 7.40 9.66 -1.06
C GLY A 103 8.16 10.07 0.20
N LEU A 104 7.50 10.17 1.36
CA LEU A 104 8.16 10.58 2.60
C LEU A 104 8.46 9.41 3.57
N THR A 105 9.59 9.54 4.24
CA THR A 105 10.08 8.67 5.31
C THR A 105 9.78 9.33 6.65
N ALA A 106 9.03 8.65 7.52
CA ALA A 106 8.65 9.17 8.83
C ALA A 106 9.65 8.82 9.93
N MET A 107 10.32 7.68 9.79
CA MET A 107 11.30 7.19 10.77
C MET A 107 12.32 6.28 10.10
N ILE A 108 13.56 6.38 10.56
CA ILE A 108 14.64 5.45 10.22
C ILE A 108 15.21 4.90 11.53
N TYR A 109 15.23 3.57 11.63
CA TYR A 109 15.90 2.79 12.66
C TYR A 109 17.21 2.27 12.10
N ARG A 110 18.33 2.58 12.76
CA ARG A 110 19.64 2.12 12.33
C ARG A 110 20.11 0.89 13.10
N SER A 111 20.91 0.05 12.44
CA SER A 111 21.54 -1.14 13.04
C SER A 111 22.46 -0.81 14.23
N ASP A 112 22.97 0.42 14.29
CA ASP A 112 23.73 0.97 15.43
C ASP A 112 22.84 1.45 16.61
N GLY A 113 21.53 1.32 16.48
CA GLY A 113 20.55 1.70 17.51
C GLY A 113 20.10 3.16 17.47
N THR A 114 20.65 3.98 16.58
CA THR A 114 20.23 5.39 16.45
C THR A 114 18.91 5.53 15.70
N LEU A 115 18.19 6.62 15.99
CA LEU A 115 16.89 6.95 15.40
C LEU A 115 16.98 8.27 14.64
N HIS A 116 16.40 8.32 13.45
CA HIS A 116 16.28 9.55 12.68
C HIS A 116 14.82 9.79 12.31
N ASN A 117 14.23 10.81 12.93
CA ASN A 117 12.87 11.23 12.63
C ASN A 117 12.81 11.90 11.25
N GLY A 118 11.65 11.77 10.61
CA GLY A 118 11.26 12.57 9.46
C GLY A 118 10.81 13.99 9.86
N PRO A 119 10.30 14.77 8.90
CA PRO A 119 10.04 14.40 7.51
C PRO A 119 11.33 14.29 6.69
N ARG A 120 11.44 13.23 5.88
CA ARG A 120 12.61 12.93 5.05
C ARG A 120 12.19 12.42 3.68
N SER A 121 12.99 12.72 2.66
CA SER A 121 12.79 12.26 1.27
C SER A 121 13.78 11.17 0.86
N ASP A 122 14.71 10.80 1.74
CA ASP A 122 15.68 9.72 1.57
C ASP A 122 15.23 8.45 2.33
N PHE A 123 15.86 7.31 2.02
CA PHE A 123 15.56 6.00 2.61
C PHE A 123 14.08 5.60 2.54
N ASN A 124 13.46 5.81 1.38
CA ASN A 124 12.08 5.42 1.17
C ASN A 124 11.95 3.95 0.73
N ALA A 125 11.31 3.10 1.54
CA ALA A 125 11.07 1.68 1.22
C ALA A 125 10.17 1.44 -0.02
N TRP A 126 9.54 2.47 -0.57
CA TRP A 126 8.84 2.42 -1.85
C TRP A 126 9.78 2.42 -3.06
N SER A 127 11.09 2.71 -2.87
CA SER A 127 12.10 2.51 -3.93
C SER A 127 12.52 1.05 -4.10
N LEU A 128 12.16 0.18 -3.14
CA LEU A 128 12.46 -1.24 -3.19
C LEU A 128 11.61 -1.93 -4.26
N PRO A 129 12.18 -2.87 -5.03
CA PRO A 129 11.41 -3.65 -5.99
C PRO A 129 10.36 -4.50 -5.26
N ASP A 130 9.24 -4.75 -5.93
CA ASP A 130 8.25 -5.68 -5.41
C ASP A 130 8.79 -7.11 -5.44
N GLY A 131 8.51 -7.85 -4.37
CA GLY A 131 8.92 -9.24 -4.18
C GLY A 131 7.72 -10.15 -3.93
N PRO A 132 7.94 -11.47 -3.84
CA PRO A 132 6.88 -12.42 -3.51
C PRO A 132 6.25 -12.10 -2.15
N VAL A 133 4.95 -12.37 -2.05
CA VAL A 133 4.23 -12.35 -0.77
C VAL A 133 4.61 -13.59 0.03
N LEU A 134 5.34 -13.40 1.13
CA LEU A 134 5.74 -14.48 2.04
C LEU A 134 4.66 -14.80 3.07
N GLN A 135 3.92 -13.79 3.51
CA GLN A 135 2.81 -13.92 4.45
C GLN A 135 1.82 -12.75 4.30
N GLY A 136 0.54 -12.98 4.60
CA GLY A 136 -0.51 -11.96 4.48
C GLY A 136 -1.16 -11.94 3.10
N SER A 137 -1.68 -10.79 2.69
CA SER A 137 -2.29 -10.60 1.36
C SER A 137 -1.95 -9.22 0.77
N ALA A 138 -1.58 -9.22 -0.51
CA ALA A 138 -1.41 -8.01 -1.32
C ALA A 138 -2.72 -7.56 -1.99
N ASP A 139 -3.82 -8.29 -1.79
CA ASP A 139 -5.11 -7.97 -2.38
C ASP A 139 -5.61 -6.61 -1.90
N ASN A 140 -6.32 -5.90 -2.76
CA ASN A 140 -6.91 -4.58 -2.50
C ASN A 140 -5.92 -3.49 -2.05
N CYS A 141 -4.59 -3.66 -2.21
CA CYS A 141 -3.62 -2.62 -1.87
C CYS A 141 -3.77 -1.35 -2.69
N TYR A 142 -4.07 -1.54 -3.95
CA TYR A 142 -4.32 -0.49 -4.91
C TYR A 142 -5.60 -0.90 -5.62
N ALA A 143 -6.72 -0.91 -4.90
CA ALA A 143 -8.04 -1.17 -5.48
C ALA A 143 -8.43 -0.06 -6.47
N GLU A 144 -7.65 0.05 -7.53
CA GLU A 144 -7.88 0.75 -8.77
C GLU A 144 -8.28 -0.34 -9.75
N SER A 145 -9.42 -0.15 -10.43
CA SER A 145 -9.98 -1.13 -11.36
C SER A 145 -9.29 -1.08 -12.72
N MET A 146 -7.97 -1.24 -12.70
CA MET A 146 -7.18 -1.40 -13.91
C MET A 146 -6.56 -2.79 -14.00
N LEU A 147 -6.54 -3.31 -15.21
CA LEU A 147 -5.64 -4.37 -15.61
C LEU A 147 -4.40 -3.72 -16.23
N GLN A 148 -3.22 -3.98 -15.68
CA GLN A 148 -1.97 -3.56 -16.32
C GLN A 148 -1.34 -4.74 -17.07
N ILE A 149 -0.96 -4.53 -18.32
CA ILE A 149 -0.22 -5.49 -19.14
C ILE A 149 1.13 -4.88 -19.52
N GLY A 150 2.22 -5.59 -19.19
CA GLY A 150 3.55 -5.03 -19.34
C GLY A 150 3.78 -3.82 -18.43
N SER A 151 4.83 -3.04 -18.73
CA SER A 151 5.17 -1.85 -17.95
C SER A 151 4.35 -0.62 -18.35
N ASN A 152 3.76 -0.60 -19.56
CA ASN A 152 3.23 0.61 -20.16
C ASN A 152 1.74 0.58 -20.51
N TRP A 153 1.05 -0.56 -20.51
CA TRP A 153 -0.36 -0.61 -20.92
C TRP A 153 -1.32 -0.83 -19.75
N ARG A 154 -2.39 -0.05 -19.69
CA ARG A 154 -3.49 -0.19 -18.73
C ARG A 154 -4.83 -0.25 -19.42
N PHE A 155 -5.69 -1.16 -18.97
CA PHE A 155 -7.09 -1.24 -19.35
C PHE A 155 -7.92 -0.89 -18.14
N ALA A 156 -8.83 0.08 -18.25
CA ALA A 156 -9.62 0.51 -17.11
C ALA A 156 -10.94 1.13 -17.54
N GLN A 157 -11.94 1.07 -16.66
CA GLN A 157 -13.07 1.98 -16.75
C GLN A 157 -12.61 3.35 -16.25
N VAL A 158 -12.76 4.40 -17.05
CA VAL A 158 -12.19 5.74 -16.77
C VAL A 158 -13.29 6.80 -16.80
N GLY A 159 -13.35 7.63 -15.75
CA GLY A 159 -14.30 8.75 -15.65
C GLY A 159 -15.71 8.35 -15.24
N ASP A 160 -16.35 7.41 -15.94
CA ASP A 160 -17.71 6.94 -15.65
C ASP A 160 -17.96 5.50 -16.14
N ALA A 161 -19.18 4.98 -15.92
CA ALA A 161 -19.58 3.65 -16.37
C ALA A 161 -19.73 3.48 -17.90
N ASN A 162 -19.56 4.55 -18.67
CA ASN A 162 -19.71 4.55 -20.12
C ASN A 162 -18.39 4.44 -20.87
N HIS A 163 -17.22 4.52 -20.23
CA HIS A 163 -15.93 4.52 -20.94
C HIS A 163 -14.99 3.45 -20.38
N PHE A 164 -14.61 2.50 -21.23
CA PHE A 164 -13.53 1.56 -20.98
C PHE A 164 -12.37 1.87 -21.93
N SER A 165 -11.19 2.12 -21.39
CA SER A 165 -10.05 2.66 -22.13
C SER A 165 -8.85 1.72 -22.14
N LEU A 166 -8.17 1.67 -23.29
CA LEU A 166 -6.85 1.07 -23.46
C LEU A 166 -5.84 2.21 -23.56
N SER A 167 -4.96 2.33 -22.56
CA SER A 167 -4.07 3.48 -22.39
C SER A 167 -2.61 3.06 -22.27
N SER A 168 -1.71 3.89 -22.78
CA SER A 168 -0.27 3.79 -22.58
C SER A 168 0.30 4.98 -21.80
N ASP A 169 1.41 4.76 -21.10
CA ASP A 169 2.19 5.77 -20.34
C ASP A 169 3.22 6.51 -21.20
N GLY A 170 2.99 6.60 -22.52
CA GLY A 170 3.84 7.35 -23.44
C GLY A 170 4.06 8.79 -22.98
N GLN A 171 4.89 9.54 -23.70
CA GLN A 171 5.13 10.96 -23.39
C GLN A 171 4.60 11.82 -24.55
N PRO A 172 3.41 12.45 -24.41
CA PRO A 172 2.46 12.35 -23.30
C PRO A 172 1.72 11.00 -23.25
N ALA A 173 1.03 10.71 -22.14
CA ALA A 173 0.27 9.47 -22.01
C ALA A 173 -0.88 9.46 -23.02
N TYR A 174 -1.06 8.35 -23.73
CA TYR A 174 -2.04 8.24 -24.82
C TYR A 174 -3.08 7.17 -24.56
N THR A 175 -4.34 7.49 -24.81
CA THR A 175 -5.42 6.53 -24.95
C THR A 175 -5.47 6.07 -26.40
N ALA A 176 -5.25 4.78 -26.62
CA ALA A 176 -5.25 4.16 -27.94
C ALA A 176 -6.66 3.86 -28.43
N GLN A 177 -7.57 3.51 -27.52
CA GLN A 177 -8.96 3.19 -27.83
C GLN A 177 -9.84 3.45 -26.60
N ILE A 178 -11.00 4.09 -26.81
CA ILE A 178 -12.09 4.12 -25.84
C ILE A 178 -13.25 3.31 -26.40
N PHE A 179 -13.75 2.37 -25.61
CA PHE A 179 -14.96 1.61 -25.85
C PHE A 179 -16.09 2.24 -25.04
N ARG A 180 -17.22 2.49 -25.69
CA ARG A 180 -18.39 3.05 -25.03
C ARG A 180 -19.46 2.00 -24.74
N SER A 181 -20.22 2.21 -23.67
CA SER A 181 -21.36 1.37 -23.28
C SER A 181 -22.46 1.32 -24.35
N ASP A 182 -22.54 2.32 -25.23
CA ASP A 182 -23.43 2.39 -26.40
C ASP A 182 -22.91 1.62 -27.63
N GLY A 183 -21.76 0.94 -27.50
CA GLY A 183 -21.14 0.14 -28.56
C GLY A 183 -20.26 0.93 -29.52
N THR A 184 -20.16 2.26 -29.36
CA THR A 184 -19.29 3.08 -30.22
C THR A 184 -17.82 3.00 -29.82
N LEU A 185 -16.95 3.24 -30.80
CA LEU A 185 -15.49 3.22 -30.66
C LEU A 185 -14.95 4.62 -30.91
N HIS A 186 -14.07 5.09 -30.01
CA HIS A 186 -13.28 6.31 -30.21
C HIS A 186 -11.80 5.96 -30.30
N PRO A 187 -11.24 5.80 -31.51
CA PRO A 187 -9.84 5.48 -31.69
C PRO A 187 -8.93 6.66 -31.32
N GLY A 188 -7.72 6.33 -30.90
CA GLY A 188 -6.63 7.26 -30.63
C GLY A 188 -6.01 7.88 -31.90
N PRO A 189 -4.95 8.69 -31.75
CA PRO A 189 -4.32 9.05 -30.47
C PRO A 189 -5.15 10.10 -29.72
N ARG A 190 -5.38 9.85 -28.43
CA ARG A 190 -6.14 10.75 -27.54
C ARG A 190 -5.43 10.89 -26.20
N THR A 191 -5.68 11.97 -25.48
CA THR A 191 -5.08 12.23 -24.15
C THR A 191 -6.13 12.26 -23.03
N ASP A 192 -7.42 12.21 -23.39
CA ASP A 192 -8.54 12.06 -22.47
C ASP A 192 -8.88 10.57 -22.21
N PHE A 193 -9.63 10.32 -21.14
CA PHE A 193 -10.00 8.99 -20.65
C PHE A 193 -8.80 8.04 -20.51
N ASN A 194 -7.67 8.56 -20.04
CA ASN A 194 -6.41 7.81 -19.94
C ASN A 194 -6.21 7.22 -18.53
N ALA A 195 -5.96 5.91 -18.45
CA ALA A 195 -5.81 5.18 -17.18
C ALA A 195 -4.49 5.43 -16.41
N TRP A 196 -3.59 6.27 -16.93
CA TRP A 196 -2.38 6.74 -16.24
C TRP A 196 -2.53 8.14 -15.68
N THR A 197 -3.37 8.98 -16.30
CA THR A 197 -3.53 10.39 -15.92
C THR A 197 -4.88 10.70 -15.28
N GLN A 198 -5.83 9.77 -15.31
CA GLN A 198 -7.16 9.90 -14.71
C GLN A 198 -7.44 8.71 -13.79
N THR A 199 -8.17 8.96 -12.70
CA THR A 199 -8.53 7.93 -11.72
C THR A 199 -9.51 6.92 -12.35
N PRO A 200 -9.15 5.62 -12.40
CA PRO A 200 -10.09 4.57 -12.77
C PRO A 200 -11.29 4.52 -11.82
N THR A 201 -12.48 4.26 -12.35
CA THR A 201 -13.69 4.07 -11.54
C THR A 201 -13.74 2.65 -10.96
N PHE A 202 -14.16 2.55 -9.70
CA PHE A 202 -14.09 1.32 -8.88
C PHE A 202 -14.97 0.15 -9.37
N SER A 203 -14.47 -1.06 -9.16
CA SER A 203 -15.14 -2.34 -9.28
C SER A 203 -15.18 -3.00 -7.90
N ILE A 204 -16.34 -3.52 -7.53
CA ILE A 204 -16.54 -4.24 -6.27
C ILE A 204 -16.05 -5.68 -6.49
N GLY A 205 -14.72 -5.87 -6.58
CA GLY A 205 -14.13 -7.20 -6.73
C GLY A 205 -12.78 -7.22 -7.46
N GLN A 206 -12.00 -8.27 -7.17
CA GLN A 206 -10.76 -8.58 -7.87
C GLN A 206 -11.04 -9.00 -9.33
N PRO A 207 -10.11 -8.78 -10.27
CA PRO A 207 -10.18 -9.36 -11.61
C PRO A 207 -10.29 -10.89 -11.51
N ILE A 208 -11.32 -11.47 -12.13
CA ILE A 208 -11.46 -12.93 -12.20
C ILE A 208 -10.73 -13.41 -13.45
N PHE A 209 -9.62 -14.13 -13.27
CA PHE A 209 -8.98 -14.86 -14.35
C PHE A 209 -9.67 -16.22 -14.47
N GLY A 210 -10.33 -16.48 -15.60
CA GLY A 210 -10.90 -17.80 -15.88
C GLY A 210 -9.80 -18.80 -16.20
N ASP A 211 -9.87 -20.00 -15.63
CA ASP A 211 -9.05 -21.11 -16.08
C ASP A 211 -9.41 -21.45 -17.54
N LYS A 212 -8.40 -21.68 -18.38
CA LYS A 212 -8.62 -22.23 -19.71
C LYS A 212 -9.21 -23.64 -19.53
N ALA A 213 -10.47 -23.80 -19.90
CA ALA A 213 -11.06 -25.13 -20.15
C ALA A 213 -10.40 -25.80 -21.36
#